data_AF-A0A1X9RTB7-F1
#
_entry.id   AF-A0A1X9RTB7-F1
#
_cell.length_a   1.000
_cell.length_b   1.000
_cell.length_c   1.000
_cell.angle_alpha   90.00
_cell.angle_beta   90.00
_cell.angle_gamma   90.00
#
_symmetry.space_group_name_H-M   'P 1'
#
loop_
_entity.id
_entity.type
_entity.pdbx_description
1 polymer ?
#
loop_
_entity_poly.entity_id
_entity_poly.type
_entity_poly.pdbx_seq_one_letter_code
_entity_poly.pdbx_strand_id
1 'polypeptide(L)'
;CKTCHWGKDHRDWEAYDIGLHGTVYQVNKWDPQQFDWTKKLADADYVGPTCQYCHMRGGHHNVQRFSTVYASMGMSMADRGAPIWKEKRDRWASVCDDCHSPRFAMENLQAMDESVKDAGLKYRETFKVAEDLVKDGVADPMPKDLCPDWSGQHIWS
;
A
#
# COMPACT_ATOMS: atom_id res chain seq x y z
N CYS A 1 14.03 3.56 2.87
CA CYS A 1 12.73 2.85 2.85
C CYS A 1 12.88 1.37 3.20
N LYS A 2 13.59 0.57 2.37
CA LYS A 2 13.61 -0.91 2.48
C LYS A 2 13.98 -1.53 3.83
N THR A 3 14.73 -0.85 4.69
CA THR A 3 15.13 -1.43 5.99
C THR A 3 13.97 -1.57 6.97
N CYS A 4 12.88 -0.81 6.76
CA CYS A 4 11.65 -0.88 7.57
C CYS A 4 10.44 -1.25 6.72
N HIS A 5 10.34 -0.73 5.49
CA HIS A 5 9.23 -0.95 4.58
C HIS A 5 9.42 -2.21 3.74
N TRP A 6 9.36 -3.38 4.40
CA TRP A 6 9.53 -4.71 3.81
C TRP A 6 8.89 -5.78 4.71
N GLY A 7 8.85 -7.04 4.29
CA GLY A 7 8.61 -8.17 5.19
C GLY A 7 7.21 -8.80 5.10
N LYS A 8 6.63 -9.17 6.25
CA LYS A 8 5.46 -10.06 6.28
C LYS A 8 4.13 -9.31 6.11
N ASP A 9 4.02 -8.15 6.75
CA ASP A 9 2.81 -7.36 6.91
C ASP A 9 2.75 -6.14 5.97
N HIS A 10 3.90 -5.68 5.46
CA HIS A 10 3.97 -4.60 4.47
C HIS A 10 5.12 -4.80 3.47
N ARG A 11 4.85 -5.51 2.37
CA ARG A 11 5.81 -5.79 1.28
C ARG A 11 6.02 -4.59 0.35
N ASP A 12 6.25 -3.42 0.92
CA ASP A 12 6.37 -2.16 0.19
C ASP A 12 7.60 -2.17 -0.72
N TRP A 13 8.77 -2.55 -0.18
CA TRP A 13 10.01 -2.66 -0.94
C TRP A 13 9.91 -3.77 -1.98
N GLU A 14 9.47 -4.96 -1.59
CA GLU A 14 9.43 -6.11 -2.49
C GLU A 14 8.51 -5.85 -3.68
N ALA A 15 7.34 -5.22 -3.46
CA ALA A 15 6.42 -4.86 -4.54
C ALA A 15 7.02 -3.82 -5.49
N TYR A 16 7.73 -2.82 -4.97
CA TYR A 16 8.45 -1.84 -5.79
C TYR A 16 9.60 -2.52 -6.57
N ASP A 17 10.48 -3.21 -5.86
CA ASP A 17 11.77 -3.73 -6.34
C ASP A 17 11.60 -4.77 -7.46
N ILE A 18 10.60 -5.64 -7.32
CA ILE A 18 10.30 -6.66 -8.35
C ILE A 18 9.43 -6.11 -9.49
N GLY A 19 8.73 -4.99 -9.27
CA GLY A 19 7.92 -4.35 -10.29
C GLY A 19 8.77 -3.72 -11.40
N LEU A 20 8.12 -3.24 -12.47
CA LEU A 20 8.84 -2.57 -13.56
C LEU A 20 9.55 -1.29 -13.11
N HIS A 21 8.95 -0.52 -12.19
CA HIS A 21 9.63 0.63 -11.60
C HIS A 21 10.93 0.22 -10.86
N GLY A 22 10.88 -0.83 -10.04
CA GLY A 22 12.07 -1.38 -9.37
C GLY A 22 13.08 -1.97 -10.33
N THR A 23 12.64 -2.63 -11.40
CA THR A 23 13.51 -3.15 -12.47
C THR A 23 14.26 -2.02 -13.16
N VAL A 24 13.54 -0.97 -13.60
CA VAL A 24 14.13 0.24 -14.20
C VAL A 24 15.14 0.87 -13.23
N TYR A 25 14.77 0.97 -11.95
CA TYR A 25 15.68 1.47 -10.92
C TYR A 25 16.92 0.60 -10.76
N GLN A 26 16.79 -0.72 -10.60
CA GLN A 26 17.93 -1.62 -10.39
C GLN A 26 18.93 -1.58 -11.55
N VAL A 27 18.43 -1.54 -12.79
CA VAL A 27 19.25 -1.52 -14.00
C VAL A 27 19.96 -0.18 -14.18
N ASN A 28 19.29 0.94 -13.86
CA ASN A 28 19.76 2.27 -14.25
C ASN A 28 20.27 3.16 -13.10
N LYS A 29 20.07 2.79 -11.83
CA LYS A 29 20.41 3.65 -10.66
C LYS A 29 21.86 4.12 -10.58
N TRP A 30 22.78 3.48 -11.29
CA TRP A 30 24.20 3.83 -11.31
C TRP A 30 24.61 4.65 -12.54
N ASP A 31 23.71 4.85 -13.50
CA ASP A 31 23.92 5.74 -14.63
C ASP A 31 23.41 7.15 -14.29
N PRO A 32 24.29 8.15 -14.14
CA PRO A 32 23.89 9.52 -13.83
C PRO A 32 23.01 10.18 -14.89
N GLN A 33 23.01 9.67 -16.14
CA GLN A 33 22.10 10.18 -17.19
C GLN A 33 20.66 9.72 -16.95
N GLN A 34 20.46 8.64 -16.20
CA GLN A 34 19.14 8.06 -15.90
C GLN A 34 18.68 8.44 -14.49
N PHE A 35 19.62 8.48 -13.53
CA PHE A 35 19.40 8.82 -12.14
C PHE A 35 20.52 9.72 -11.62
N ASP A 36 20.33 11.03 -11.70
CA ASP A 36 21.22 12.02 -11.08
C ASP A 36 20.84 12.27 -9.61
N TRP A 37 21.53 11.60 -8.69
CA TRP A 37 21.30 11.71 -7.25
C TRP A 37 21.73 13.05 -6.63
N THR A 38 22.37 13.93 -7.39
CA THR A 38 22.78 15.26 -6.90
C THR A 38 21.64 16.27 -6.94
N LYS A 39 20.62 16.03 -7.77
CA LYS A 39 19.43 16.89 -7.89
C LYS A 39 18.55 16.80 -6.65
N LYS A 40 17.93 17.93 -6.29
CA LYS A 40 16.86 17.95 -5.29
C LYS A 40 15.62 17.25 -5.87
N LEU A 41 14.78 16.70 -5.01
CA LEU A 41 13.53 16.03 -5.44
C LEU A 41 12.55 16.95 -6.19
N ALA A 42 12.63 18.26 -6.01
CA ALA A 42 11.84 19.22 -6.78
C ALA A 42 12.31 19.33 -8.25
N ASP A 43 13.57 18.98 -8.52
CA ASP A 43 14.22 19.07 -9.82
C ASP A 43 14.54 17.68 -10.40
N ALA A 44 14.03 16.61 -9.76
CA ALA A 44 14.29 15.23 -10.16
C ALA A 44 13.56 14.89 -11.47
N ASP A 45 14.33 14.39 -12.44
CA ASP A 45 13.90 14.06 -13.81
C ASP A 45 14.31 12.63 -14.19
N TYR A 46 14.20 11.71 -13.23
CA TYR A 46 14.62 10.32 -13.39
C TYR A 46 13.81 9.57 -14.45
N VAL A 47 14.45 8.61 -15.13
CA VAL A 47 13.77 7.71 -16.09
C VAL A 47 12.68 6.84 -15.46
N GLY A 48 12.78 6.58 -14.15
CA GLY A 48 11.78 5.85 -13.37
C GLY A 48 11.63 6.41 -11.97
N PRO A 49 10.48 6.21 -11.30
CA PRO A 49 10.24 6.79 -10.00
C PRO A 49 11.03 6.07 -8.90
N THR A 50 11.29 6.77 -7.80
CA THR A 50 11.77 6.20 -6.53
C THR A 50 10.71 6.36 -5.45
N CYS A 51 10.90 5.72 -4.28
CA CYS A 51 10.03 5.91 -3.13
C CYS A 51 9.87 7.41 -2.78
N GLN A 52 10.99 8.14 -2.78
CA GLN A 52 11.03 9.57 -2.47
C GLN A 52 10.35 10.41 -3.55
N TYR A 53 10.48 10.03 -4.83
CA TYR A 53 9.83 10.73 -5.94
C TYR A 53 8.31 10.82 -5.74
N CYS A 54 7.69 9.70 -5.35
CA CYS A 54 6.25 9.62 -5.14
C CYS A 54 5.81 10.13 -3.76
N HIS A 55 6.44 9.66 -2.68
CA HIS A 55 5.96 9.91 -1.31
C HIS A 55 6.55 11.18 -0.66
N MET A 56 7.70 11.65 -1.13
CA MET A 56 8.37 12.88 -0.67
C MET A 56 8.39 13.94 -1.78
N ARG A 57 7.32 14.00 -2.58
CA ARG A 57 7.21 14.87 -3.76
C ARG A 57 7.64 16.31 -3.45
N GLY A 58 8.53 16.85 -4.28
CA GLY A 58 9.11 18.18 -4.10
C GLY A 58 10.03 18.34 -2.88
N GLY A 59 10.43 17.24 -2.22
CA GLY A 59 11.25 17.25 -1.00
C GLY A 59 10.45 17.38 0.31
N HIS A 60 9.13 17.21 0.28
CA HIS A 60 8.31 17.33 1.48
C HIS A 60 8.52 16.15 2.45
N HIS A 61 8.66 16.43 3.74
CA HIS A 61 9.03 15.41 4.75
C HIS A 61 7.85 14.69 5.41
N ASN A 62 6.62 15.20 5.28
CA ASN A 62 5.43 14.38 5.57
C ASN A 62 5.25 13.36 4.43
N VAL A 63 5.81 12.15 4.63
CA VAL A 63 5.74 11.02 3.68
C VAL A 63 4.30 10.53 3.43
N GLN A 64 3.36 10.85 4.33
CA GLN A 64 1.96 10.48 4.21
C GLN A 64 1.13 11.52 3.44
N ARG A 65 1.70 12.67 3.06
CA ARG A 65 0.97 13.82 2.49
C ARG A 65 0.13 13.50 1.26
N PHE A 66 0.52 12.48 0.49
CA PHE A 66 -0.22 12.02 -0.70
C PHE A 66 -1.22 10.90 -0.41
N SER A 67 -1.22 10.31 0.79
CA SER A 67 -2.12 9.20 1.11
C SER A 67 -3.58 9.59 0.97
N THR A 68 -4.37 8.71 0.35
CA THR A 68 -5.82 8.93 0.19
C THR A 68 -6.53 8.87 1.54
N VAL A 69 -6.32 7.79 2.28
CA VAL A 69 -6.91 7.55 3.61
C VAL A 69 -6.08 6.51 4.34
N TYR A 70 -5.96 6.65 5.66
CA TYR A 70 -5.31 5.63 6.49
C TYR A 70 -6.23 4.42 6.63
N ALA A 71 -5.71 3.23 6.30
CA ALA A 71 -6.49 2.01 6.18
C ALA A 71 -5.90 0.85 7.01
N SER A 72 -5.28 1.18 8.15
CA SER A 72 -4.67 0.19 9.06
C SER A 72 -3.75 -0.80 8.33
N MET A 73 -2.70 -0.28 7.68
CA MET A 73 -1.77 -1.08 6.85
C MET A 73 -2.43 -1.85 5.69
N GLY A 74 -3.62 -1.42 5.25
CA GLY A 74 -4.37 -2.09 4.18
C GLY A 74 -5.28 -3.22 4.66
N MET A 75 -5.31 -3.51 5.97
CA MET A 75 -6.25 -4.48 6.55
C MET A 75 -7.69 -3.96 6.46
N SER A 76 -7.91 -2.65 6.59
CA SER A 76 -9.21 -2.04 6.38
C SER A 76 -9.43 -1.76 4.89
N MET A 77 -10.59 -2.15 4.38
CA MET A 77 -10.94 -1.92 2.98
C MET A 77 -11.45 -0.48 2.78
N ALA A 78 -10.94 0.18 1.74
CA ALA A 78 -11.46 1.46 1.24
C ALA A 78 -11.34 1.48 -0.29
N ASP A 79 -12.45 1.73 -0.98
CA ASP A 79 -12.44 2.02 -2.41
C ASP A 79 -11.90 3.44 -2.60
N ARG A 80 -10.64 3.56 -3.04
CA ARG A 80 -9.96 4.85 -3.20
C ARG A 80 -10.27 5.53 -4.53
N GLY A 81 -10.94 4.82 -5.45
CA GLY A 81 -11.43 5.34 -6.73
C GLY A 81 -12.83 5.95 -6.63
N ALA A 82 -13.53 5.72 -5.52
CA ALA A 82 -14.85 6.28 -5.26
C ALA A 82 -14.86 7.83 -5.34
N PRO A 83 -15.99 8.45 -5.75
CA PRO A 83 -16.07 9.90 -5.95
C PRO A 83 -15.67 10.75 -4.73
N ILE A 84 -15.88 10.26 -3.51
CA ILE A 84 -15.49 10.95 -2.27
C ILE A 84 -13.97 11.19 -2.16
N TRP A 85 -13.16 10.39 -2.86
CA TRP A 85 -11.70 10.49 -2.86
C TRP A 85 -11.14 11.04 -4.17
N LYS A 86 -12.00 11.54 -5.07
CA LYS A 86 -11.61 11.94 -6.43
C LYS A 86 -10.41 12.90 -6.43
N GLU A 87 -10.44 13.97 -5.66
CA GLU A 87 -9.33 14.94 -5.63
C GLU A 87 -8.00 14.32 -5.16
N LYS A 88 -8.05 13.38 -4.21
CA LYS A 88 -6.86 12.68 -3.74
C LYS A 88 -6.35 11.68 -4.77
N ARG A 89 -7.25 11.03 -5.52
CA ARG A 89 -6.91 10.14 -6.64
C ARG A 89 -6.30 10.94 -7.79
N ASP A 90 -6.89 12.07 -8.15
CA ASP A 90 -6.37 12.98 -9.19
C ASP A 90 -4.96 13.46 -8.82
N ARG A 91 -4.72 13.75 -7.54
CA ARG A 91 -3.39 14.11 -7.03
C ARG A 91 -2.36 12.97 -7.13
N TRP A 92 -2.77 11.71 -7.04
CA TRP A 92 -1.88 10.59 -7.35
C TRP A 92 -1.61 10.49 -8.84
N ALA A 93 -2.66 10.60 -9.65
CA ALA A 93 -2.52 10.58 -11.11
C ALA A 93 -1.59 11.68 -11.61
N SER A 94 -1.57 12.86 -10.98
CA SER A 94 -0.64 13.95 -11.33
C SER A 94 0.82 13.64 -11.01
N VAL A 95 1.13 12.65 -10.16
CA VAL A 95 2.51 12.16 -9.97
C VAL A 95 2.88 11.21 -11.10
N CYS A 96 1.93 10.39 -11.54
CA CYS A 96 2.13 9.46 -12.66
C CYS A 96 2.23 10.18 -14.01
N ASP A 97 1.61 11.36 -14.13
CA ASP A 97 1.54 12.18 -15.34
C ASP A 97 2.91 12.66 -15.84
N ASP A 98 3.93 12.66 -14.97
CA ASP A 98 5.30 13.00 -15.38
C ASP A 98 5.85 12.06 -16.46
N CYS A 99 5.37 10.81 -16.50
CA CYS A 99 5.89 9.76 -17.40
C CYS A 99 4.80 8.97 -18.16
N HIS A 100 3.54 9.05 -17.74
CA HIS A 100 2.43 8.28 -18.31
C HIS A 100 1.23 9.16 -18.63
N SER A 101 0.43 8.76 -19.61
CA SER A 101 -0.85 9.44 -19.84
C SER A 101 -1.77 9.34 -18.60
N PRO A 102 -2.60 10.38 -18.31
CA PRO A 102 -3.50 10.35 -17.16
C PRO A 102 -4.45 9.14 -17.15
N ARG A 103 -4.92 8.73 -18.33
CA ARG A 103 -5.81 7.57 -18.48
C ARG A 103 -5.14 6.28 -18.02
N PHE A 104 -3.91 6.03 -18.49
CA PHE A 104 -3.16 4.83 -18.12
C PHE A 104 -2.97 4.74 -16.60
N ALA A 105 -2.56 5.82 -15.97
CA ALA A 105 -2.36 5.87 -14.52
C ALA A 105 -3.67 5.62 -13.76
N MET A 106 -4.76 6.27 -14.17
CA MET A 106 -6.07 6.15 -13.53
C MET A 106 -6.64 4.74 -13.63
N GLU A 107 -6.60 4.12 -14.81
CA GLU A 107 -7.09 2.76 -15.02
C GLU A 107 -6.26 1.73 -14.23
N ASN A 108 -4.94 1.91 -14.16
CA ASN A 108 -4.08 1.04 -13.34
C ASN A 108 -4.36 1.19 -11.83
N LEU A 109 -4.60 2.41 -11.34
CA LEU A 109 -5.00 2.64 -9.95
C LEU A 109 -6.42 2.14 -9.66
N GLN A 110 -7.31 2.13 -10.65
CA GLN A 110 -8.62 1.50 -10.52
C GLN A 110 -8.51 -0.02 -10.38
N ALA A 111 -7.60 -0.66 -11.12
CA ALA A 111 -7.35 -2.10 -10.96
C ALA A 111 -6.86 -2.45 -9.54
N MET A 112 -6.07 -1.57 -8.91
CA MET A 112 -5.72 -1.68 -7.49
C MET A 112 -6.97 -1.63 -6.59
N ASP A 113 -7.91 -0.72 -6.83
CA ASP A 113 -9.15 -0.61 -6.05
C ASP A 113 -10.01 -1.88 -6.15
N GLU A 114 -10.16 -2.44 -7.34
CA GLU A 114 -10.90 -3.69 -7.54
C GLU A 114 -10.21 -4.86 -6.83
N SER A 115 -8.89 -4.97 -6.95
CA SER A 115 -8.11 -6.02 -6.25
C SER A 115 -8.28 -5.94 -4.73
N VAL A 116 -8.33 -4.74 -4.17
CA VAL A 116 -8.56 -4.51 -2.73
C VAL A 116 -9.98 -4.90 -2.31
N LYS A 117 -10.99 -4.59 -3.14
CA LYS A 117 -12.39 -5.00 -2.89
C LYS A 117 -12.54 -6.51 -2.91
N ASP A 118 -11.93 -7.18 -3.90
CA ASP A 118 -11.95 -8.64 -4.04
C ASP A 118 -11.21 -9.34 -2.89
N ALA A 119 -10.09 -8.78 -2.43
CA ALA A 119 -9.39 -9.28 -1.23
C ALA A 119 -10.28 -9.17 0.02
N GLY A 120 -10.96 -8.03 0.19
CA GLY A 120 -11.91 -7.84 1.28
C GLY A 120 -13.12 -8.78 1.22
N LEU A 121 -13.59 -9.14 0.02
CA LEU A 121 -14.63 -10.16 -0.18
C LEU A 121 -14.19 -11.52 0.34
N LYS A 122 -12.99 -11.98 -0.07
CA LYS A 122 -12.44 -13.26 0.39
C LYS A 122 -12.23 -13.29 1.89
N TYR A 123 -11.73 -12.19 2.48
CA TYR A 123 -11.55 -12.13 3.93
C TYR A 123 -12.88 -12.21 4.70
N ARG A 124 -13.98 -11.63 4.17
CA ARG A 124 -15.30 -11.77 4.80
C ARG A 124 -15.78 -13.23 4.82
N GLU A 125 -15.52 -13.99 3.76
CA GLU A 125 -15.81 -15.42 3.72
C GLU A 125 -14.98 -16.17 4.78
N THR A 126 -13.67 -15.93 4.83
CA THR A 126 -12.79 -16.54 5.85
C THR A 126 -13.21 -16.18 7.28
N PHE A 127 -13.50 -14.90 7.54
CA PHE A 127 -13.92 -14.43 8.84
C PHE A 127 -15.24 -15.07 9.26
N LYS A 128 -16.18 -15.26 8.32
CA LYS A 128 -17.47 -15.86 8.63
C LYS A 128 -17.34 -17.29 9.15
N VAL A 129 -16.47 -18.09 8.55
CA VAL A 129 -16.15 -19.45 9.03
C VAL A 129 -15.60 -19.40 10.46
N ALA A 130 -14.65 -18.51 10.74
CA ALA A 130 -14.06 -18.38 12.07
C ALA A 130 -15.08 -17.90 13.11
N GLU A 131 -15.91 -16.91 12.74
CA GLU A 131 -16.98 -16.38 13.58
C GLU A 131 -18.01 -17.47 13.95
N ASP A 132 -18.41 -18.29 12.98
CA ASP A 132 -19.39 -19.35 13.18
C ASP A 132 -18.86 -20.45 14.09
N LEU A 133 -17.58 -20.85 13.98
CA LEU A 133 -16.96 -21.80 14.92
C LEU A 133 -17.03 -21.31 16.37
N VAL A 134 -16.79 -20.02 16.60
CA VAL A 134 -16.85 -19.42 17.94
C VAL A 134 -18.30 -19.31 18.43
N LYS A 135 -19.23 -18.90 17.55
CA LYS A 135 -20.67 -18.78 17.89
C LYS A 135 -21.30 -20.13 18.21
N ASP A 136 -20.94 -21.16 17.46
CA ASP A 136 -21.44 -22.53 17.65
C ASP A 136 -20.76 -23.22 18.85
N GLY A 137 -19.75 -22.59 19.44
CA GLY A 137 -19.03 -23.10 20.62
C GLY A 137 -18.14 -24.31 20.31
N VAL A 138 -17.75 -24.48 19.05
CA VAL A 138 -16.94 -25.61 18.55
C VAL A 138 -15.54 -25.19 18.12
N ALA A 139 -15.15 -23.93 18.33
CA ALA A 139 -13.77 -23.52 18.20
C ALA A 139 -12.91 -24.22 19.27
N ASP A 140 -11.74 -24.73 18.87
CA ASP A 140 -10.88 -25.55 19.72
C ASP A 140 -9.46 -24.96 19.82
N PRO A 141 -9.06 -24.39 20.97
CA PRO A 141 -9.87 -24.12 22.16
C PRO A 141 -10.77 -22.88 22.01
N MET A 142 -11.79 -22.74 22.87
CA MET A 142 -12.57 -21.50 22.99
C MET A 142 -11.74 -20.40 23.69
N PRO A 143 -12.03 -19.09 23.47
CA PRO A 143 -11.24 -18.00 24.06
C PRO A 143 -11.05 -18.07 25.58
N LYS A 144 -12.08 -18.50 26.32
CA LYS A 144 -12.05 -18.71 27.78
C LYS A 144 -11.02 -19.75 28.25
N ASP A 145 -10.61 -20.65 27.38
CA ASP A 145 -9.70 -21.76 27.66
C ASP A 145 -8.27 -21.48 27.16
N LEU A 146 -8.04 -20.34 26.49
CA LEU A 146 -6.71 -19.84 26.11
C LEU A 146 -5.97 -19.20 27.30
N CYS A 147 -4.67 -19.00 27.16
CA CYS A 147 -3.93 -18.09 28.04
C CYS A 147 -4.54 -16.67 27.93
N PRO A 148 -4.63 -15.90 29.03
CA PRO A 148 -5.13 -14.53 28.96
C PRO A 148 -4.31 -13.66 28.00
N ASP A 149 -4.99 -12.73 27.33
CA ASP A 149 -4.38 -11.74 26.44
C ASP A 149 -3.53 -10.72 27.20
N TRP A 150 -2.97 -9.75 26.47
CA TRP A 150 -2.11 -8.69 27.03
C TRP A 150 -2.80 -7.85 28.11
N SER A 151 -4.14 -7.78 28.10
CA SER A 151 -4.95 -7.06 29.08
C SER A 151 -5.36 -7.93 30.28
N GLY A 152 -4.95 -9.19 30.30
CA GLY A 152 -5.31 -10.17 31.33
C GLY A 152 -6.72 -10.75 31.13
N GLN A 153 -7.30 -10.63 29.95
CA GLN A 153 -8.67 -11.07 29.65
C GLN A 153 -8.67 -12.27 28.70
N HIS A 154 -9.85 -12.88 28.53
CA HIS A 154 -10.07 -14.00 27.61
C HIS A 154 -11.06 -13.61 26.50
N ILE A 155 -10.80 -12.49 25.83
CA ILE A 155 -11.63 -11.99 24.73
C ILE A 155 -11.19 -12.67 23.42
N TRP A 156 -12.11 -12.86 22.48
CA TRP A 156 -11.78 -13.38 21.15
C TRP A 156 -10.87 -12.40 20.40
N SER A 157 -9.82 -12.94 19.76
CA SER A 157 -8.81 -12.17 19.01
C SER A 157 -9.35 -11.53 17.74
#